data_AF-A0A936H2Q7-F1
#
_entry.id   AF-A0A936H2Q7-F1
#
_cell.length_a   1.000
_cell.length_b   1.000
_cell.length_c   1.000
_cell.angle_alpha   90.00
_cell.angle_beta   90.00
_cell.angle_gamma   90.00
#
_symmetry.space_group_name_H-M   'P 1'
#
loop_
_entity.id
_entity.type
_entity.pdbx_description
1 polymer ?
#
loop_
_entity_poly.entity_id
_entity_poly.type
_entity_poly.pdbx_seq_one_letter_code
_entity_poly.pdbx_strand_id
1 'polypeptide(L)'
;MQLKIISAGAGSGKTYRLTAEMVGLLRQGVRASGIIATTFTKKAAAELQERVRVKLLQEGLTQQAEDLTHALIGTVHSLGVKLLQRFAYEAGVSPEVSIIAEEDQQILFNQSLSMVLTEARVIQMERLCDQLGLSGNAYFDWRQEVRALTEVARANDFQEDVLEASKNASFASFEELLGPVNPNGGPHSGNPLQGSESDDRTPGNQWRYHPENGGNCQNPPTNPPRTNP
;
A
#
# COMPACT_ATOMS: atom_id res chain seq x y z
N MET A 1 22.02 14.96 16.39
CA MET A 1 20.75 14.20 16.35
C MET A 1 20.83 13.12 17.41
N GLN A 2 19.95 13.13 18.41
CA GLN A 2 19.89 12.06 19.43
C GLN A 2 18.82 11.06 18.99
N LEU A 3 19.23 9.84 18.66
CA LEU A 3 18.31 8.75 18.31
C LEU A 3 18.25 7.78 19.49
N LYS A 4 17.04 7.51 19.98
CA LYS A 4 16.79 6.52 21.03
C LYS A 4 15.90 5.41 20.49
N ILE A 5 16.41 4.18 20.47
CA ILE A 5 15.65 3.01 20.07
C ILE A 5 15.32 2.21 21.33
N ILE A 6 14.03 1.96 21.55
CA ILE A 6 13.56 1.18 22.70
C ILE A 6 13.08 -0.17 22.18
N SER A 7 13.95 -1.18 22.28
CA SER A 7 13.54 -2.56 22.06
C SER A 7 12.70 -3.05 23.24
N ALA A 8 11.55 -3.66 22.97
CA ALA A 8 10.67 -4.08 24.04
C ALA A 8 9.73 -5.22 23.60
N GLY A 9 9.72 -6.31 24.38
CA GLY A 9 8.76 -7.41 24.25
C GLY A 9 7.33 -7.05 24.68
N ALA A 10 6.41 -8.01 24.63
CA ALA A 10 5.06 -7.84 25.18
C ALA A 10 5.14 -7.53 26.70
N GLY A 11 4.26 -6.64 27.20
CA GLY A 11 4.19 -6.31 28.64
C GLY A 11 5.34 -5.47 29.21
N SER A 12 6.35 -5.11 28.43
CA SER A 12 7.56 -4.39 28.88
C SER A 12 7.38 -2.90 29.23
N GLY A 13 6.14 -2.40 29.26
CA GLY A 13 5.85 -1.01 29.64
C GLY A 13 6.25 0.05 28.61
N LYS A 14 6.33 -0.29 27.31
CA LYS A 14 6.62 0.67 26.22
C LYS A 14 5.79 1.95 26.32
N THR A 15 4.47 1.79 26.42
CA THR A 15 3.54 2.91 26.50
C THR A 15 3.77 3.74 27.76
N TYR A 16 4.09 3.09 28.89
CA TYR A 16 4.42 3.78 30.14
C TYR A 16 5.69 4.62 30.00
N ARG A 17 6.75 4.05 29.42
CA ARG A 17 7.99 4.78 29.14
C ARG A 17 7.77 5.94 28.18
N LEU A 18 7.05 5.73 27.09
CA LEU A 18 6.73 6.79 26.12
C LEU A 18 5.97 7.94 26.78
N THR A 19 4.99 7.61 27.63
CA THR A 19 4.22 8.60 28.42
C THR A 19 5.16 9.40 29.34
N ALA A 20 6.03 8.71 30.09
CA ALA A 20 6.97 9.37 31.00
C ALA A 20 7.98 10.26 30.26
N GLU A 21 8.44 9.85 29.08
CA GLU A 21 9.32 10.66 28.23
C GLU A 21 8.62 11.93 27.73
N MET A 22 7.39 11.82 27.23
CA MET A 22 6.62 12.99 26.78
C MET A 22 6.35 13.97 27.91
N VAL A 23 5.96 13.47 29.09
CA VAL A 23 5.77 14.30 30.29
C VAL A 23 7.08 14.98 30.69
N GLY A 24 8.20 14.25 30.64
CA GLY A 24 9.53 14.80 30.89
C GLY A 24 9.90 15.95 29.95
N LEU A 25 9.64 15.81 28.65
CA LEU A 25 9.89 16.85 27.65
C LEU A 25 9.03 18.10 27.94
N LEU A 26 7.74 17.92 28.19
CA LEU A 26 6.83 19.02 28.50
C LEU A 26 7.22 19.74 29.78
N ARG A 27 7.65 19.00 30.81
CA ARG A 27 8.16 19.55 32.07
C ARG A 27 9.43 20.38 31.87
N GLN A 28 10.30 19.96 30.94
CA GLN A 28 11.53 20.67 30.58
C GLN A 28 11.28 21.94 29.74
N GLY A 29 10.02 22.27 29.43
CA GLY A 29 9.66 23.45 28.65
C GLY A 29 9.63 23.22 27.14
N VAL A 30 9.69 21.97 26.67
CA VAL A 30 9.42 21.67 25.26
C VAL A 30 7.96 22.02 24.97
N ARG A 31 7.74 22.87 23.97
CA ARG A 31 6.38 23.24 23.55
C ARG A 31 5.66 22.02 23.01
N ALA A 32 4.40 21.82 23.42
CA ALA A 32 3.57 20.71 22.92
C ALA A 32 3.47 20.69 21.38
N SER A 33 3.41 21.87 20.75
CA SER A 33 3.40 22.02 19.28
C SER A 33 4.68 21.58 18.58
N GLY A 34 5.77 21.35 19.32
CA GLY A 34 7.01 20.76 18.82
C GLY A 34 7.08 19.23 18.96
N ILE A 35 6.05 18.59 19.51
CA ILE A 35 5.99 17.14 19.74
C ILE A 35 5.14 16.48 18.65
N ILE A 36 5.72 15.47 18.00
CA ILE A 36 5.03 14.56 17.08
C ILE A 36 5.12 13.15 17.64
N ALA A 37 3.98 12.48 17.80
CA ALA A 37 3.90 11.10 18.24
C ALA A 37 2.93 10.30 17.37
N THR A 38 3.40 9.22 16.77
CA THR A 38 2.60 8.40 15.85
C THR A 38 2.33 7.01 16.43
N THR A 39 1.15 6.45 16.15
CA THR A 39 0.82 5.05 16.46
C THR A 39 0.08 4.39 15.29
N PHE A 40 -0.08 3.07 15.32
CA PHE A 40 -0.78 2.35 14.25
C PHE A 40 -2.30 2.58 14.25
N THR A 41 -2.91 2.88 15.39
CA THR A 41 -4.38 2.99 15.49
C THR A 41 -4.80 4.29 16.15
N LYS A 42 -5.95 4.84 15.72
CA LYS A 42 -6.53 6.03 16.35
C LYS A 42 -6.79 5.83 17.84
N LYS A 43 -7.19 4.62 18.23
CA LYS A 43 -7.40 4.24 19.65
C LYS A 43 -6.11 4.32 20.45
N ALA A 44 -5.00 3.77 19.95
CA ALA A 44 -3.72 3.82 20.65
C ALA A 44 -3.18 5.26 20.77
N ALA A 45 -3.38 6.09 19.75
CA ALA A 45 -3.03 7.51 19.81
C ALA A 45 -3.85 8.26 20.86
N ALA A 46 -5.17 8.06 20.89
CA ALA A 46 -6.06 8.66 21.88
C ALA A 46 -5.71 8.22 23.31
N GLU A 47 -5.44 6.92 23.50
CA GLU A 47 -5.02 6.37 24.78
C GLU A 47 -3.67 6.97 25.25
N LEU A 48 -2.70 7.12 24.34
CA LEU A 48 -1.42 7.77 24.66
C LEU A 48 -1.63 9.24 25.09
N GLN A 49 -2.43 10.00 24.33
CA GLN A 49 -2.72 11.40 24.64
C GLN A 49 -3.38 11.54 26.01
N GLU A 50 -4.36 10.69 26.32
CA GLU A 50 -5.06 10.70 27.60
C GLU A 50 -4.10 10.36 28.76
N ARG A 51 -3.26 9.32 28.60
CA ARG A 51 -2.26 8.94 29.61
C ARG A 51 -1.29 10.09 29.92
N VAL A 52 -0.82 10.79 28.89
CA VAL A 52 0.07 11.96 29.07
C VAL A 52 -0.68 13.09 29.77
N ARG A 53 -1.90 13.41 29.35
CA ARG A 53 -2.74 14.45 29.96
C ARG A 53 -2.97 14.20 31.45
N VAL A 54 -3.43 12.99 31.79
CA VAL A 54 -3.68 12.59 33.19
C VAL A 54 -2.40 12.70 34.02
N LYS A 55 -1.26 12.28 33.47
CA LYS A 55 0.02 12.33 34.18
C LYS A 55 0.49 13.77 34.43
N LEU A 56 0.32 14.68 33.47
CA LEU A 56 0.62 16.11 33.64
C LEU A 56 -0.25 16.72 34.76
N LEU A 57 -1.55 16.43 34.77
CA LEU A 57 -2.47 16.90 35.80
C LEU A 57 -2.10 16.39 37.19
N GLN A 58 -1.71 15.11 37.31
CA GLN A 58 -1.23 14.53 38.57
C GLN A 58 0.05 15.19 39.09
N GLU A 59 0.85 15.79 38.22
CA GLU A 59 2.09 16.49 38.57
C GLU A 59 1.90 18.02 38.76
N GLY A 60 0.66 18.52 38.71
CA GLY A 60 0.35 19.94 38.83
C GLY A 60 0.72 20.78 37.61
N LEU A 61 1.01 20.14 36.47
CA LEU A 61 1.39 20.78 35.20
C LEU A 61 0.14 21.10 34.36
N THR A 62 -0.79 21.87 34.93
CA THR A 62 -2.11 22.13 34.31
C THR A 62 -1.99 22.83 32.96
N GLN A 63 -1.12 23.84 32.84
CA GLN A 63 -0.92 24.56 31.58
C GLN A 63 -0.41 23.62 30.47
N GLN A 64 0.56 22.75 30.79
CA GLN A 64 1.09 21.78 29.84
C GLN A 64 0.04 20.74 29.44
N ALA A 65 -0.88 20.39 30.34
CA ALA A 65 -1.99 19.48 30.04
C ALA A 65 -3.01 20.11 29.08
N GLU A 66 -3.28 21.41 29.19
CA GLU A 66 -4.12 22.17 28.26
C GLU A 66 -3.44 22.30 26.88
N ASP A 67 -2.17 22.68 26.89
CA ASP A 67 -1.35 22.86 25.69
C ASP A 67 -1.13 21.56 24.91
N LEU A 68 -1.29 20.39 25.55
CA LEU A 68 -1.13 19.07 24.92
C LEU A 68 -2.03 18.89 23.69
N THR A 69 -3.16 19.59 23.62
CA THR A 69 -4.05 19.60 22.45
C THR A 69 -3.36 20.11 21.17
N HIS A 70 -2.30 20.90 21.31
CA HIS A 70 -1.48 21.39 20.20
C HIS A 70 -0.39 20.40 19.75
N ALA A 71 -0.17 19.30 20.47
CA ALA A 71 0.74 18.25 20.05
C ALA A 71 0.16 17.43 18.88
N LEU A 72 1.03 17.01 17.96
CA LEU A 72 0.66 16.16 16.84
C LEU A 72 0.70 14.69 17.26
N ILE A 73 -0.36 14.24 17.93
CA ILE A 73 -0.54 12.85 18.35
C ILE A 73 -1.61 12.19 17.48
N GLY A 74 -1.27 11.09 16.80
CA GLY A 74 -2.20 10.45 15.87
C GLY A 74 -1.65 9.20 15.18
N THR A 75 -2.35 8.73 14.15
CA THR A 75 -1.77 7.79 13.18
C THR A 75 -0.96 8.54 12.14
N VAL A 76 -0.02 7.85 11.48
CA VAL A 76 0.77 8.41 10.37
C VAL A 76 -0.14 9.11 9.35
N HIS A 77 -1.24 8.45 8.97
CA HIS A 77 -2.21 9.04 8.03
C HIS A 77 -2.86 10.32 8.57
N SER A 78 -3.41 10.29 9.80
CA SER A 78 -4.05 11.47 10.38
C SER A 78 -3.11 12.66 10.58
N LEU A 79 -1.84 12.38 10.89
CA LEU A 79 -0.81 13.41 11.04
C LEU A 79 -0.34 13.93 9.69
N GLY A 80 -0.21 13.07 8.68
CA GLY A 80 0.08 13.45 7.30
C GLY A 80 -0.97 14.43 6.76
N VAL A 81 -2.26 14.14 6.95
CA VAL A 81 -3.34 15.04 6.54
C VAL A 81 -3.28 16.38 7.26
N LYS A 82 -3.06 16.39 8.59
CA LYS A 82 -2.89 17.65 9.35
C LYS A 82 -1.69 18.47 8.87
N LEU A 83 -0.57 17.81 8.56
CA LEU A 83 0.63 18.47 8.05
C LEU A 83 0.40 19.02 6.64
N LEU A 84 -0.21 18.25 5.74
CA LEU A 84 -0.57 18.68 4.40
C LEU A 84 -1.52 19.88 4.42
N GLN A 85 -2.56 19.85 5.26
CA GLN A 85 -3.48 20.99 5.41
C GLN A 85 -2.76 22.23 5.94
N ARG A 86 -1.83 22.05 6.89
CA ARG A 86 -1.06 23.15 7.47
C ARG A 86 -0.09 23.81 6.48
N PHE A 87 0.50 23.02 5.59
CA PHE A 87 1.51 23.46 4.61
C PHE A 87 1.00 23.35 3.16
N ALA A 88 -0.32 23.44 2.98
CA ALA A 88 -0.96 23.19 1.69
C ALA A 88 -0.47 24.17 0.62
N TYR A 89 -0.32 25.44 1.01
CA TYR A 89 0.16 26.49 0.13
C TYR A 89 1.60 26.24 -0.33
N GLU A 90 2.51 25.90 0.58
CA GLU A 90 3.90 25.58 0.26
C GLU A 90 4.03 24.31 -0.58
N ALA A 91 3.12 23.35 -0.40
CA ALA A 91 3.05 22.14 -1.19
C ALA A 91 2.34 22.32 -2.56
N GLY A 92 1.79 23.51 -2.85
CA GLY A 92 1.06 23.77 -4.10
C GLY A 92 -0.27 23.00 -4.20
N VAL A 93 -0.83 22.56 -3.08
CA VAL A 93 -2.09 21.80 -3.01
C VAL A 93 -3.21 22.65 -2.39
N SER A 94 -4.46 22.30 -2.68
CA SER A 94 -5.62 22.95 -2.06
C SER A 94 -5.62 22.70 -0.53
N PRO A 95 -5.92 23.70 0.31
CA PRO A 95 -6.10 23.50 1.75
C PRO A 95 -7.34 22.64 2.08
N GLU A 96 -8.28 22.52 1.15
CA GLU A 96 -9.43 21.60 1.23
C GLU A 96 -9.01 20.16 0.90
N VAL A 97 -7.92 19.68 1.51
CA VAL A 97 -7.47 18.30 1.35
C VAL A 97 -8.53 17.37 1.92
N SER A 98 -9.18 16.60 1.04
CA SER A 98 -10.09 15.52 1.40
C SER A 98 -9.41 14.17 1.20
N ILE A 99 -9.71 13.23 2.11
CA ILE A 99 -9.29 11.85 1.96
C ILE A 99 -10.29 11.17 1.04
N ILE A 100 -9.83 10.67 -0.10
CA ILE A 100 -10.64 9.84 -1.00
C ILE A 100 -10.93 8.51 -0.28
N ALA A 101 -12.20 8.17 -0.11
CA ALA A 101 -12.61 6.89 0.45
C ALA A 101 -12.21 5.74 -0.50
N GLU A 102 -11.93 4.56 0.05
CA GLU A 102 -11.52 3.39 -0.76
C GLU A 102 -12.57 3.03 -1.83
N GLU A 103 -13.85 3.15 -1.50
CA GLU A 103 -14.98 2.96 -2.41
C GLU A 103 -15.01 3.94 -3.60
N ASP A 104 -14.54 5.17 -3.39
CA ASP A 104 -14.50 6.21 -4.42
C ASP A 104 -13.31 6.06 -5.38
N GLN A 105 -12.28 5.31 -4.98
CA GLN A 105 -11.06 5.16 -5.80
C GLN A 105 -11.36 4.56 -7.17
N GLN A 106 -12.26 3.57 -7.25
CA GLN A 106 -12.66 3.00 -8.54
C GLN A 106 -13.33 4.02 -9.44
N ILE A 107 -14.20 4.85 -8.87
CA ILE A 107 -14.99 5.82 -9.63
C ILE A 107 -14.04 6.85 -10.22
N LEU A 108 -13.16 7.41 -9.39
CA LEU A 108 -12.17 8.39 -9.81
C LEU A 108 -11.17 7.82 -10.83
N PHE A 109 -10.77 6.56 -10.66
CA PHE A 109 -9.91 5.88 -11.63
C PHE A 109 -10.62 5.75 -12.99
N ASN A 110 -11.86 5.28 -13.02
CA ASN A 110 -12.64 5.15 -14.26
C ASN A 110 -12.87 6.50 -14.95
N GLN A 111 -13.13 7.56 -14.18
CA GLN A 111 -13.25 8.93 -14.70
C GLN A 111 -11.93 9.44 -15.28
N SER A 112 -10.80 9.14 -14.63
CA SER A 112 -9.48 9.52 -15.14
C SER A 112 -9.14 8.77 -16.41
N LEU A 113 -9.43 7.47 -16.43
CA LEU A 113 -9.14 6.59 -17.54
C LEU A 113 -9.98 6.94 -18.79
N SER A 114 -11.25 7.34 -18.62
CA SER A 114 -12.12 7.73 -19.73
C SER A 114 -11.62 8.97 -20.51
N MET A 115 -10.84 9.85 -19.87
CA MET A 115 -10.20 10.98 -20.55
C MET A 115 -9.09 10.54 -21.52
N VAL A 116 -8.54 9.33 -21.35
CA VAL A 116 -7.38 8.82 -22.09
C VAL A 116 -7.78 7.68 -23.04
N LEU A 117 -8.82 6.91 -22.69
CA LEU A 117 -9.34 5.78 -23.47
C LEU A 117 -10.33 6.22 -24.55
N THR A 118 -9.79 6.68 -25.67
CA THR A 118 -10.56 6.81 -26.92
C THR A 118 -10.99 5.43 -27.44
N GLU A 119 -12.11 5.36 -28.17
CA GLU A 119 -12.58 4.13 -28.84
C GLU A 119 -11.47 3.44 -29.67
N ALA A 120 -10.71 4.22 -30.45
CA ALA A 120 -9.60 3.70 -31.24
C ALA A 120 -8.52 2.98 -30.42
N ARG A 121 -8.18 3.54 -29.24
CA ARG A 121 -7.21 2.92 -28.31
C ARG A 121 -7.75 1.65 -27.68
N VAL A 122 -9.03 1.62 -27.35
CA VAL A 122 -9.68 0.40 -26.83
C VAL A 122 -9.62 -0.69 -27.89
N ILE A 123 -10.03 -0.41 -29.13
CA ILE A 123 -9.97 -1.38 -30.24
C ILE A 123 -8.53 -1.88 -30.45
N GLN A 124 -7.54 -0.98 -30.39
CA GLN A 124 -6.13 -1.35 -30.50
C GLN A 124 -5.69 -2.27 -29.36
N MET A 125 -6.06 -1.98 -28.12
CA MET A 125 -5.71 -2.80 -26.96
C MET A 125 -6.35 -4.18 -27.02
N GLU A 126 -7.64 -4.29 -27.36
CA GLU A 126 -8.33 -5.57 -27.52
C GLU A 126 -7.66 -6.41 -28.62
N ARG A 127 -7.33 -5.80 -29.76
CA ARG A 127 -6.61 -6.48 -30.84
C ARG A 127 -5.24 -6.99 -30.40
N LEU A 128 -4.48 -6.20 -29.62
CA LEU A 128 -3.19 -6.64 -29.10
C LEU A 128 -3.36 -7.80 -28.11
N CYS A 129 -4.37 -7.75 -27.24
CA CYS A 129 -4.68 -8.84 -26.32
C CYS A 129 -5.02 -10.13 -27.08
N ASP A 130 -5.79 -10.04 -28.16
CA ASP A 130 -6.12 -11.18 -29.03
C ASP A 130 -4.87 -11.76 -29.67
N GLN A 131 -4.01 -10.91 -30.24
CA GLN A 131 -2.76 -11.33 -30.89
C GLN A 131 -1.79 -11.99 -29.92
N LEU A 132 -1.77 -11.53 -28.67
CA LEU A 132 -0.97 -12.09 -27.60
C LEU A 132 -1.62 -13.32 -26.92
N GLY A 133 -2.82 -13.72 -27.36
CA GLY A 133 -3.55 -14.86 -26.79
C GLY A 133 -4.09 -14.61 -25.38
N LEU A 134 -4.13 -13.36 -24.93
CA LEU A 134 -4.56 -12.98 -23.58
C LEU A 134 -6.09 -12.99 -23.45
N SER A 135 -6.81 -12.73 -24.54
CA SER A 135 -8.28 -12.68 -24.57
C SER A 135 -8.97 -14.03 -24.41
N GLY A 136 -8.25 -15.14 -24.57
CA GLY A 136 -8.77 -16.50 -24.34
C GLY A 136 -8.89 -16.86 -22.86
N ASN A 137 -8.28 -16.08 -21.97
CA ASN A 137 -8.37 -16.24 -20.53
C ASN A 137 -9.54 -15.40 -19.99
N ALA A 138 -10.61 -16.06 -19.54
CA ALA A 138 -11.80 -15.39 -18.98
C ALA A 138 -11.50 -14.46 -17.78
N TYR A 139 -10.31 -14.56 -17.20
CA TYR A 139 -9.87 -13.76 -16.05
C TYR A 139 -8.94 -12.61 -16.42
N PHE A 140 -8.48 -12.50 -17.68
CA PHE A 140 -7.58 -11.43 -18.07
C PHE A 140 -8.37 -10.18 -18.48
N ASP A 141 -8.11 -9.06 -17.80
CA ASP A 141 -8.63 -7.74 -18.14
C ASP A 141 -7.49 -6.73 -18.11
N TRP A 142 -7.08 -6.27 -19.30
CA TRP A 142 -5.99 -5.29 -19.43
C TRP A 142 -6.28 -3.98 -18.69
N ARG A 143 -7.55 -3.65 -18.43
CA ARG A 143 -7.93 -2.45 -17.66
C ARG A 143 -7.53 -2.60 -16.19
N GLN A 144 -7.60 -3.81 -15.63
CA GLN A 144 -7.10 -4.10 -14.28
C GLN A 144 -5.58 -3.98 -14.22
N GLU A 145 -4.87 -4.41 -15.27
CA GLU A 145 -3.41 -4.26 -15.36
C GLU A 145 -2.99 -2.79 -15.42
N VAL A 146 -3.68 -1.97 -16.24
CA VAL A 146 -3.44 -0.51 -16.29
C VAL A 146 -3.70 0.13 -14.92
N ARG A 147 -4.76 -0.30 -14.22
CA ARG A 147 -5.04 0.16 -12.86
C ARG A 147 -3.92 -0.19 -11.90
N ALA A 148 -3.47 -1.44 -11.88
CA ALA A 148 -2.39 -1.90 -11.02
C ALA A 148 -1.09 -1.11 -11.27
N LEU A 149 -0.72 -0.90 -12.54
CA LEU A 149 0.44 -0.09 -12.91
C LEU A 149 0.31 1.36 -12.42
N THR A 150 -0.87 1.96 -12.57
CA THR A 150 -1.13 3.32 -12.10
C THR A 150 -1.02 3.42 -10.57
N GLU A 151 -1.52 2.42 -9.85
CA GLU A 151 -1.41 2.36 -8.39
C GLU A 151 0.05 2.22 -7.94
N VAL A 152 0.86 1.39 -8.60
CA VAL A 152 2.29 1.24 -8.33
C VAL A 152 3.04 2.53 -8.61
N ALA A 153 2.79 3.18 -9.75
CA ALA A 153 3.41 4.45 -10.10
C ALA A 153 3.11 5.53 -9.06
N ARG A 154 1.83 5.66 -8.69
CA ARG A 154 1.39 6.66 -7.69
C ARG A 154 1.94 6.37 -6.30
N ALA A 155 1.95 5.11 -5.86
CA ALA A 155 2.40 4.75 -4.52
C ALA A 155 3.91 4.97 -4.30
N ASN A 156 4.70 4.96 -5.39
CA ASN A 156 6.15 5.16 -5.35
C ASN A 156 6.59 6.51 -5.90
N ASP A 157 5.66 7.42 -6.21
CA ASP A 157 5.93 8.74 -6.80
C ASP A 157 6.79 8.67 -8.06
N PHE A 158 6.52 7.68 -8.91
CA PHE A 158 7.23 7.51 -10.17
C PHE A 158 6.85 8.60 -11.16
N GLN A 159 7.88 9.33 -11.58
CA GLN A 159 7.78 10.36 -12.61
C GLN A 159 7.74 9.73 -14.01
N GLU A 160 7.38 10.54 -15.00
CA GLU A 160 7.19 10.09 -16.39
C GLU A 160 8.44 9.43 -16.99
N ASP A 161 9.63 9.91 -16.63
CA ASP A 161 10.92 9.35 -17.06
C ASP A 161 11.14 7.92 -16.55
N VAL A 162 10.75 7.63 -15.30
CA VAL A 162 10.81 6.29 -14.72
C VAL A 162 9.86 5.34 -15.45
N LEU A 163 8.66 5.81 -15.79
CA LEU A 163 7.67 5.02 -16.53
C LEU A 163 8.14 4.75 -17.97
N GLU A 164 8.73 5.76 -18.63
CA GLU A 164 9.30 5.66 -19.97
C GLU A 164 10.46 4.65 -20.00
N ALA A 165 11.36 4.72 -19.03
CA ALA A 165 12.47 3.78 -18.89
C ALA A 165 11.98 2.35 -18.62
N SER A 166 10.99 2.19 -17.74
CA SER A 166 10.38 0.89 -17.42
C SER A 166 9.68 0.27 -18.63
N LYS A 167 8.94 1.07 -19.41
CA LYS A 167 8.32 0.67 -20.67
C LYS A 167 9.37 0.13 -21.65
N ASN A 168 10.46 0.88 -21.86
CA ASN A 168 11.51 0.51 -22.82
C ASN A 168 12.23 -0.79 -22.40
N ALA A 169 12.55 -0.93 -21.11
CA ALA A 169 13.17 -2.14 -20.58
C ALA A 169 12.24 -3.36 -20.72
N SER A 170 10.95 -3.20 -20.37
CA SER A 170 9.96 -4.27 -20.51
C SER A 170 9.78 -4.70 -21.95
N PHE A 171 9.75 -3.75 -22.89
CA PHE A 171 9.62 -4.06 -24.31
C PHE A 171 10.87 -4.77 -24.86
N ALA A 172 12.07 -4.32 -24.48
CA ALA A 172 13.31 -4.98 -24.88
C ALA A 172 13.35 -6.45 -24.41
N SER A 173 13.01 -6.72 -23.15
CA SER A 173 12.91 -8.09 -22.63
C SER A 173 11.81 -8.91 -23.31
N PHE A 174 10.71 -8.26 -23.71
CA PHE A 174 9.63 -8.93 -24.42
C PHE A 174 10.01 -9.27 -25.88
N GLU A 175 10.69 -8.37 -26.58
CA GLU A 175 11.18 -8.60 -27.95
C GLU A 175 12.14 -9.79 -28.04
N GLU A 176 12.97 -10.00 -27.01
CA GLU A 176 13.83 -11.19 -26.93
C GLU A 176 13.03 -12.51 -26.95
N LEU A 177 11.76 -12.50 -26.53
CA LEU A 177 10.89 -13.68 -26.51
C LEU A 177 10.12 -13.91 -27.83
N LEU A 178 9.99 -12.89 -28.68
CA LEU A 178 9.11 -12.94 -29.87
C LEU A 178 9.70 -13.70 -31.06
N GLY A 179 10.99 -14.03 -31.05
CA GLY A 179 11.67 -14.71 -32.16
C GLY A 179 11.71 -13.87 -33.46
N PRO A 180 12.30 -14.39 -34.55
CA PRO A 180 12.39 -13.65 -35.80
C PRO A 180 11.02 -13.51 -36.47
N VAL A 181 10.66 -12.29 -36.88
CA VAL A 181 9.41 -12.00 -37.60
C VAL A 181 9.28 -12.90 -38.82
N ASN A 182 8.19 -13.67 -38.93
CA ASN A 182 7.90 -14.45 -40.13
C ASN A 182 7.57 -13.50 -41.31
N PRO A 183 8.43 -13.40 -42.34
CA PRO A 183 8.24 -12.45 -43.44
C PRO A 183 7.03 -12.78 -44.33
N ASN A 184 6.47 -13.99 -44.20
CA ASN A 184 5.34 -14.46 -45.02
C ASN A 184 3.98 -14.39 -44.29
N GLY A 185 3.92 -13.82 -43.08
CA GLY A 185 2.66 -13.55 -42.38
C GLY A 185 1.86 -14.77 -41.90
N GLY A 186 2.44 -15.97 -41.93
CA GLY A 186 1.81 -17.19 -41.40
C GLY A 186 2.08 -17.39 -39.90
N PRO A 187 1.19 -18.09 -39.16
CA PRO A 187 1.45 -18.43 -37.76
C PRO A 187 2.77 -19.20 -37.65
N HIS A 188 3.61 -18.85 -36.68
CA HIS A 188 4.77 -19.68 -36.34
C HIS A 188 4.24 -21.07 -35.98
N SER A 189 4.69 -22.10 -36.70
CA SER A 189 4.24 -23.49 -36.51
C SER A 189 4.77 -24.14 -35.22
N GLY A 190 4.97 -23.35 -34.18
CA GLY A 190 5.40 -23.77 -32.86
C GLY A 190 4.97 -22.70 -31.88
N ASN A 191 3.91 -22.97 -31.12
CA ASN A 191 3.56 -22.17 -29.97
C ASN A 191 4.67 -22.38 -28.91
N PRO A 192 5.48 -21.38 -28.55
CA PRO A 192 6.50 -21.56 -27.51
C PRO A 192 5.88 -21.75 -26.12
N LEU A 193 4.59 -21.44 -25.98
CA LEU A 193 3.85 -21.45 -24.71
C LEU A 193 2.97 -22.70 -24.53
N GLN A 194 2.95 -23.63 -25.49
CA GLN A 194 2.37 -24.96 -25.26
C GLN A 194 3.46 -25.88 -24.73
N GLY A 195 3.57 -25.93 -23.41
CA GLY A 195 4.28 -27.00 -22.72
C GLY A 195 3.71 -28.35 -23.15
N SER A 196 4.62 -29.26 -23.49
CA SER A 196 4.34 -30.66 -23.83
C SER A 196 3.55 -31.34 -22.71
N GLU A 197 2.32 -31.78 -23.01
CA GLU A 197 1.68 -32.87 -22.29
C GLU A 197 2.45 -34.16 -22.58
N SER A 198 3.23 -34.62 -21.61
CA SER A 198 3.63 -36.02 -21.51
C SER A 198 3.69 -36.44 -20.04
N ASP A 199 2.73 -37.29 -19.72
CA ASP A 199 2.52 -38.10 -18.53
C ASP A 199 3.81 -38.75 -17.96
N ASP A 200 4.23 -38.35 -16.75
CA ASP A 200 4.85 -39.27 -15.80
C ASP A 200 4.69 -38.80 -14.33
N ARG A 201 4.57 -39.78 -13.46
CA ARG A 201 4.03 -39.73 -12.09
C ARG A 201 5.04 -39.12 -11.10
N THR A 202 4.63 -38.09 -10.33
CA THR A 202 5.00 -37.65 -8.94
C THR A 202 6.43 -37.86 -8.38
N PRO A 203 6.90 -37.10 -7.34
CA PRO A 203 6.40 -35.84 -6.75
C PRO A 203 7.51 -34.78 -6.50
N GLY A 204 7.21 -33.49 -6.64
CA GLY A 204 8.05 -32.42 -6.06
C GLY A 204 8.12 -31.11 -6.85
N ASN A 205 8.18 -30.00 -6.10
CA ASN A 205 8.38 -28.60 -6.53
C ASN A 205 7.09 -27.87 -6.95
N GLN A 206 6.22 -27.42 -6.05
CA GLN A 206 6.46 -26.57 -4.87
C GLN A 206 7.02 -25.17 -5.22
N TRP A 207 6.32 -24.39 -6.04
CA TRP A 207 6.42 -22.92 -5.94
C TRP A 207 5.58 -22.46 -4.75
N ARG A 208 6.14 -22.63 -3.55
CA ARG A 208 5.60 -22.05 -2.32
C ARG A 208 5.96 -20.57 -2.27
N TYR A 209 4.92 -19.73 -2.32
CA TYR A 209 4.93 -18.42 -1.69
C TYR A 209 5.24 -18.60 -0.20
N HIS A 210 6.30 -17.98 0.30
CA HIS A 210 6.70 -18.02 1.71
C HIS A 210 6.33 -16.70 2.39
N PRO A 211 5.19 -16.61 3.11
CA PRO A 211 5.03 -15.62 4.14
C PRO A 211 5.63 -16.17 5.44
N GLU A 212 6.85 -15.73 5.72
CA GLU A 212 7.41 -15.39 7.04
C GLU A 212 7.34 -16.41 8.20
N ASN A 213 8.51 -16.74 8.75
CA ASN A 213 8.64 -17.39 10.06
C ASN A 213 8.18 -16.45 11.18
N GLY A 214 7.23 -16.90 12.02
CA GLY A 214 7.12 -16.36 13.36
C GLY A 214 5.81 -16.51 14.14
N GLY A 215 5.15 -17.68 14.10
CA GLY A 215 4.38 -18.26 15.23
C GLY A 215 3.20 -17.50 15.86
N ASN A 216 1.99 -18.10 15.83
CA ASN A 216 1.47 -18.93 16.93
C ASN A 216 0.09 -19.51 16.56
N CYS A 217 -0.10 -20.76 16.97
CA CYS A 217 -1.22 -21.66 16.70
C CYS A 217 -2.54 -21.23 17.38
N GLN A 218 -3.66 -21.48 16.71
CA GLN A 218 -4.91 -21.97 17.29
C GLN A 218 -5.79 -22.58 16.17
N ASN A 219 -6.15 -23.86 16.32
CA ASN A 219 -6.95 -24.66 15.37
C ASN A 219 -8.39 -24.14 15.20
N PRO A 220 -9.02 -24.28 14.02
CA PRO A 220 -10.47 -24.12 13.87
C PRO A 220 -11.23 -25.42 14.20
N PRO A 221 -12.53 -25.34 14.56
CA PRO A 221 -13.33 -26.49 14.98
C PRO A 221 -13.77 -27.35 13.79
N THR A 222 -13.77 -28.67 14.00
CA THR A 222 -14.36 -29.68 13.10
C THR A 222 -15.89 -29.66 13.20
N ASN A 223 -16.60 -29.68 12.06
CA ASN A 223 -18.01 -30.08 12.03
C ASN A 223 -18.27 -31.03 10.83
N PRO A 224 -19.09 -32.10 10.99
CA PRO A 224 -19.14 -33.25 10.09
C PRO A 224 -20.07 -33.03 8.88
N PRO A 225 -20.00 -33.91 7.84
CA PRO A 225 -20.69 -33.70 6.57
C PRO A 225 -22.22 -33.84 6.70
N ARG A 226 -22.94 -32.92 6.05
CA ARG A 226 -24.39 -32.98 5.86
C ARG A 226 -24.73 -33.98 4.75
N THR A 227 -25.48 -35.01 5.08
CA THR A 227 -26.31 -35.77 4.13
C THR A 227 -27.55 -34.97 3.76
N ASN A 228 -27.97 -35.01 2.50
CA ASN A 228 -29.29 -34.53 2.06
C ASN A 228 -29.62 -35.13 0.69
N PRO A 229 -30.90 -35.26 0.30
CA PRO A 229 -32.10 -35.54 1.09
C PRO A 229 -32.49 -37.04 1.11
#